data_AF-A0A0F9QWK7-F1
#
_entry.id   AF-A0A0F9QWK7-F1
#
_cell.length_a   1.000
_cell.length_b   1.000
_cell.length_c   1.000
_cell.angle_alpha   90.00
_cell.angle_beta   90.00
_cell.angle_gamma   90.00
#
_symmetry.space_group_name_H-M   'P 1'
#
loop_
_entity.id
_entity.type
_entity.pdbx_description
1 polymer ?
#
loop_
_entity_poly.entity_id
_entity_poly.type
_entity_poly.pdbx_seq_one_letter_code
_entity_poly.pdbx_strand_id
1 'polypeptide(L)'
;MLGKRSQTLAALIEAEGKKWGLEIPSIKTFDRSAGVAGYYAAKRLKDAISEKAIDYGILIVPQGTGGAKYEIILKDNPGIHRFELNNEIGERLIANALKYPTKEGWEIAAIIFEDIGNYQPPPTEEVPSDEESSG
;
A
#
# COMPACT_ATOMS: atom_id res chain seq x y z
N MET A 1 -0.24 22.29 -25.34
CA MET A 1 -0.66 20.89 -25.51
C MET A 1 -2.16 20.80 -25.22
N LEU A 2 -2.99 20.69 -26.26
CA LEU A 2 -4.43 20.43 -26.11
C LEU A 2 -4.66 18.94 -25.81
N GLY A 3 -5.44 18.62 -24.77
CA GLY A 3 -6.28 17.41 -24.77
C GLY A 3 -5.96 16.25 -23.83
N LYS A 4 -4.88 16.25 -23.02
CA LYS A 4 -4.75 15.24 -21.95
C LYS A 4 -5.65 15.64 -20.78
N ARG A 5 -6.70 14.85 -20.51
CA ARG A 5 -7.44 14.93 -19.23
C ARG A 5 -6.41 14.82 -18.10
N SER A 6 -6.42 15.78 -17.17
CA SER A 6 -5.62 15.69 -15.95
C SER A 6 -6.00 14.41 -15.22
N GLN A 7 -5.05 13.50 -15.03
CA GLN A 7 -5.28 12.31 -14.24
C GLN A 7 -4.99 12.63 -12.79
N THR A 8 -5.93 12.33 -11.91
CA THR A 8 -5.79 12.53 -10.47
C THR A 8 -5.29 11.24 -9.84
N LEU A 9 -4.26 11.33 -9.00
CA LEU A 9 -3.82 10.22 -8.14
C LEU A 9 -4.70 10.17 -6.89
N ALA A 10 -4.81 9.00 -6.27
CA ALA A 10 -5.63 8.83 -5.08
C ALA A 10 -5.10 9.65 -3.89
N ALA A 11 -3.77 9.72 -3.72
CA ALA A 11 -3.14 10.65 -2.80
C ALA A 11 -1.73 11.07 -3.27
N LEU A 12 -1.23 12.14 -2.68
CA LEU A 12 0.14 12.63 -2.83
C LEU A 12 0.73 12.78 -1.43
N ILE A 13 1.93 12.23 -1.22
CA ILE A 13 2.69 12.32 0.02
C ILE A 13 4.01 13.01 -0.32
N GLU A 14 4.38 14.03 0.45
CA GLU A 14 5.66 14.72 0.31
C GLU A 14 6.46 14.51 1.61
N ALA A 15 7.60 13.83 1.50
CA ALA A 15 8.46 13.48 2.62
C ALA A 15 9.92 13.54 2.17
N GLU A 16 10.80 14.12 3.00
CA GLU A 16 12.24 14.22 2.74
C GLU A 16 12.58 14.85 1.36
N GLY A 17 11.74 15.76 0.87
CA GLY A 17 11.90 16.38 -0.45
C GLY A 17 11.57 15.48 -1.64
N LYS A 18 11.10 14.24 -1.40
CA LYS A 18 10.59 13.31 -2.41
C LYS A 18 9.06 13.38 -2.44
N LYS A 19 8.49 13.25 -3.64
CA LYS A 19 7.04 13.16 -3.89
C LYS A 19 6.65 11.72 -4.19
N TRP A 20 5.73 11.21 -3.40
CA TRP A 20 5.20 9.86 -3.50
C TRP A 20 3.74 9.92 -3.95
N GLY A 21 3.43 9.31 -5.08
CA GLY A 21 2.05 9.14 -5.53
C GLY A 21 1.44 7.85 -5.00
N LEU A 22 0.23 7.89 -4.45
CA LEU A 22 -0.50 6.70 -4.04
C LEU A 22 -1.68 6.47 -4.98
N GLU A 23 -1.90 5.21 -5.35
CA GLU A 23 -3.01 4.81 -6.20
C GLU A 23 -3.66 3.52 -5.70
N ILE A 24 -4.99 3.46 -5.89
CA ILE A 24 -5.82 2.29 -5.60
C ILE A 24 -6.65 2.00 -6.85
N PRO A 25 -6.68 0.76 -7.38
CA PRO A 25 -7.53 0.41 -8.50
C PRO A 25 -9.00 0.71 -8.19
N SER A 26 -9.69 1.34 -9.14
CA SER A 26 -11.14 1.55 -9.03
C SER A 26 -11.86 0.24 -9.34
N ILE A 27 -12.23 -0.47 -8.27
CA ILE A 27 -12.94 -1.75 -8.32
C ILE A 27 -14.14 -1.73 -7.37
N LYS A 28 -15.17 -2.51 -7.68
CA LYS A 28 -16.41 -2.56 -6.87
C LYS A 28 -16.22 -3.28 -5.55
N THR A 29 -15.37 -4.30 -5.53
CA THR A 29 -15.11 -5.14 -4.36
C THR A 29 -13.62 -5.40 -4.25
N PHE A 30 -13.04 -5.14 -3.08
CA PHE A 30 -11.61 -5.23 -2.80
C PHE A 30 -11.20 -6.61 -2.27
N ASP A 31 -11.79 -7.66 -2.81
CA ASP A 31 -11.59 -9.07 -2.43
C ASP A 31 -11.23 -9.96 -3.64
N ARG A 32 -11.16 -9.36 -4.83
CA ARG A 32 -10.91 -10.05 -6.11
C ARG A 32 -9.80 -9.36 -6.87
N SER A 33 -9.10 -10.15 -7.70
CA SER A 33 -8.02 -9.65 -8.57
C SER A 33 -8.46 -8.41 -9.35
N ALA A 34 -7.67 -7.33 -9.22
CA ALA A 34 -7.95 -6.08 -9.92
C ALA A 34 -7.56 -6.12 -11.41
N GLY A 35 -6.84 -7.14 -11.89
CA GLY A 35 -6.48 -7.39 -13.28
C GLY A 35 -6.23 -6.13 -14.13
N VAL A 36 -7.20 -5.82 -15.01
CA VAL A 36 -7.17 -4.64 -15.90
C VAL A 36 -7.16 -3.32 -15.12
N ALA A 37 -7.94 -3.20 -14.05
CA ALA A 37 -7.96 -2.01 -13.20
C ALA A 37 -6.62 -1.81 -12.46
N GLY A 38 -5.98 -2.90 -12.02
CA GLY A 38 -4.63 -2.90 -11.45
C GLY A 38 -3.59 -2.35 -12.45
N TYR A 39 -3.64 -2.82 -13.69
CA TYR A 39 -2.79 -2.29 -14.77
C TYR A 39 -2.98 -0.78 -14.98
N TYR A 40 -4.24 -0.30 -15.03
CA TYR A 40 -4.48 1.14 -15.23
C TYR A 40 -4.06 1.99 -14.04
N ALA A 41 -4.17 1.48 -12.81
CA ALA A 41 -3.65 2.14 -11.62
C ALA A 41 -2.11 2.27 -11.69
N ALA A 42 -1.40 1.18 -11.98
CA ALA A 42 0.05 1.22 -12.21
C ALA A 42 0.44 2.17 -13.34
N LYS A 43 -0.35 2.21 -14.42
CA LYS A 43 -0.13 3.13 -15.55
C LYS A 43 -0.22 4.60 -15.13
N ARG A 44 -1.15 4.96 -14.24
CA ARG A 44 -1.25 6.35 -13.72
C ARG A 44 -0.01 6.76 -12.96
N LEU A 45 0.49 5.88 -12.09
CA LEU A 45 1.75 6.12 -11.36
C LEU A 45 2.93 6.24 -12.33
N LYS A 46 3.05 5.33 -13.31
CA LYS A 46 4.08 5.41 -14.36
C LYS A 46 4.02 6.75 -15.11
N ASP A 47 2.83 7.15 -15.56
CA ASP A 47 2.65 8.38 -16.33
C ASP A 47 3.03 9.60 -15.47
N ALA A 48 2.66 9.62 -14.19
CA ALA A 48 3.02 10.69 -13.25
C ALA A 48 4.53 10.75 -12.97
N ILE A 49 5.21 9.61 -12.83
CA ILE A 49 6.67 9.54 -12.71
C ILE A 49 7.34 10.07 -13.99
N SER A 50 6.83 9.65 -15.16
CA SER A 50 7.36 10.06 -16.47
C SER A 50 7.21 11.58 -16.71
N GLU A 51 6.15 12.16 -16.17
CA GLU A 51 5.87 13.60 -16.22
C GLU A 51 6.58 14.39 -15.08
N LYS A 52 7.39 13.71 -14.25
CA LYS A 52 8.10 14.28 -13.08
C LYS A 52 7.16 14.95 -12.07
N ALA A 53 5.91 14.51 -12.00
CA ALA A 53 4.94 14.99 -11.02
C ALA A 53 5.16 14.35 -9.64
N ILE A 54 5.67 13.11 -9.64
CA ILE A 54 6.08 12.33 -8.46
C ILE A 54 7.42 11.65 -8.76
N ASP A 55 8.16 11.29 -7.72
CA ASP A 55 9.42 10.56 -7.80
C ASP A 55 9.20 9.04 -7.71
N TYR A 56 8.27 8.61 -6.85
CA TYR A 56 7.97 7.21 -6.57
C TYR A 56 6.45 6.97 -6.49
N GLY A 57 6.04 5.72 -6.68
CA GLY A 57 4.64 5.29 -6.62
C GLY A 57 4.38 4.24 -5.56
N ILE A 58 3.24 4.33 -4.89
CA ILE A 58 2.67 3.31 -4.00
C ILE A 58 1.39 2.81 -4.63
N LEU A 59 1.33 1.51 -4.89
CA LEU A 59 0.19 0.87 -5.49
C LEU A 59 -0.42 -0.14 -4.51
N ILE A 60 -1.62 0.15 -4.03
CA ILE A 60 -2.38 -0.75 -3.14
C ILE A 60 -3.38 -1.54 -3.97
N VAL A 61 -3.28 -2.86 -3.99
CA VAL A 61 -4.17 -3.74 -4.77
C VAL A 61 -4.74 -4.88 -3.90
N PRO A 62 -5.85 -5.50 -4.32
CA PRO A 62 -6.34 -6.73 -3.69
C PRO A 62 -5.31 -7.85 -3.80
N GLN A 63 -5.24 -8.69 -2.77
CA GLN A 63 -4.46 -9.94 -2.82
C GLN A 63 -4.81 -10.79 -4.05
N GLY A 64 -3.78 -11.36 -4.69
CA GLY A 64 -3.95 -12.16 -5.89
C GLY A 64 -4.28 -11.33 -7.15
N THR A 65 -4.09 -10.01 -7.09
CA THR A 65 -4.12 -9.18 -8.30
C THR A 65 -2.97 -9.57 -9.22
N GLY A 66 -3.28 -9.85 -10.48
CA GLY A 66 -2.30 -10.31 -11.45
C GLY A 66 -2.73 -10.11 -12.90
N GLY A 67 -1.86 -10.49 -13.82
CA GLY A 67 -2.13 -10.48 -15.26
C GLY A 67 -0.90 -10.04 -16.05
N ALA A 68 -0.69 -10.59 -17.23
CA ALA A 68 0.56 -10.40 -17.98
C ALA A 68 0.96 -8.93 -18.16
N LYS A 69 0.01 -8.06 -18.55
CA LYS A 69 0.27 -6.62 -18.71
C LYS A 69 0.56 -5.91 -17.38
N TYR A 70 -0.09 -6.35 -16.30
CA TYR A 70 0.10 -5.81 -14.97
C TYR A 70 1.48 -6.16 -14.40
N GLU A 71 1.92 -7.40 -14.55
CA GLU A 71 3.26 -7.80 -14.10
C GLU A 71 4.36 -7.13 -14.92
N ILE A 72 4.18 -7.02 -16.25
CA ILE A 72 5.13 -6.33 -17.12
C ILE A 72 5.30 -4.87 -16.72
N ILE A 73 4.19 -4.13 -16.50
CA ILE A 73 4.29 -2.72 -16.14
C ILE A 73 4.98 -2.52 -14.79
N LEU A 74 4.77 -3.39 -13.80
CA LEU A 74 5.47 -3.31 -12.53
C LEU A 74 6.96 -3.62 -12.66
N LYS A 75 7.29 -4.68 -13.42
CA LYS A 75 8.68 -5.05 -13.70
C LYS A 75 9.46 -3.92 -14.38
N ASP A 76 8.83 -3.24 -15.34
CA ASP A 76 9.44 -2.15 -16.11
C ASP A 76 9.53 -0.84 -15.31
N ASN A 77 8.90 -0.75 -14.14
CA ASN A 77 8.80 0.48 -13.34
C ASN A 77 9.09 0.19 -11.86
N PRO A 78 10.36 -0.12 -11.50
CA PRO A 78 10.73 -0.53 -10.15
C PRO A 78 10.52 0.55 -9.07
N GLY A 79 10.32 1.82 -9.46
CA GLY A 79 9.91 2.90 -8.55
C GLY A 79 8.44 2.85 -8.11
N ILE A 80 7.66 1.86 -8.60
CA ILE A 80 6.30 1.59 -8.14
C ILE A 80 6.34 0.43 -7.15
N HIS A 81 6.09 0.74 -5.88
CA HIS A 81 6.03 -0.21 -4.77
C HIS A 81 4.61 -0.76 -4.63
N ARG A 82 4.43 -2.06 -4.87
CA ARG A 82 3.14 -2.75 -4.77
C ARG A 82 2.93 -3.33 -3.38
N PHE A 83 1.74 -3.12 -2.83
CA PHE A 83 1.24 -3.83 -1.65
C PHE A 83 -0.09 -4.52 -1.93
N GLU A 84 -0.17 -5.77 -1.50
CA GLU A 84 -1.36 -6.61 -1.64
C GLU A 84 -2.10 -6.69 -0.30
N LEU A 85 -3.28 -6.07 -0.25
CA LEU A 85 -4.12 -6.04 0.94
C LEU A 85 -5.42 -6.80 0.69
N ASN A 86 -6.05 -7.26 1.76
CA ASN A 86 -7.44 -7.71 1.78
C ASN A 86 -8.20 -6.88 2.82
N ASN A 87 -9.52 -7.09 2.94
CA ASN A 87 -10.35 -6.33 3.88
C ASN A 87 -9.90 -6.48 5.33
N GLU A 88 -9.56 -7.69 5.78
CA GLU A 88 -9.11 -7.96 7.15
C GLU A 88 -7.82 -7.19 7.49
N ILE A 89 -6.85 -7.22 6.58
CA ILE A 89 -5.60 -6.46 6.73
C ILE A 89 -5.89 -4.97 6.74
N GLY A 90 -6.75 -4.48 5.83
CA GLY A 90 -7.15 -3.08 5.76
C GLY A 90 -7.80 -2.57 7.05
N GLU A 91 -8.76 -3.32 7.59
CA GLU A 91 -9.43 -3.01 8.86
C GLU A 91 -8.43 -3.00 10.02
N ARG A 92 -7.53 -3.97 10.07
CA ARG A 92 -6.48 -4.06 11.10
C ARG A 92 -5.50 -2.89 11.03
N LEU A 93 -5.13 -2.45 9.83
CA LEU A 93 -4.28 -1.26 9.62
C LEU A 93 -4.95 -0.01 10.20
N ILE A 94 -6.24 0.19 9.91
CA ILE A 94 -7.00 1.35 10.40
C ILE A 94 -7.17 1.30 11.92
N ALA A 95 -7.59 0.16 12.47
CA ALA A 95 -7.86 0.01 13.90
C ALA A 95 -6.62 0.29 14.77
N ASN A 96 -5.44 -0.07 14.27
CA ASN A 96 -4.20 -0.01 15.02
C ASN A 96 -3.33 1.22 14.71
N ALA A 97 -3.65 1.99 13.66
CA ALA A 97 -2.82 3.08 13.13
C ALA A 97 -2.33 4.10 14.17
N LEU A 98 -3.16 4.43 15.17
CA LEU A 98 -2.86 5.48 16.15
C LEU A 98 -2.19 4.99 17.43
N LYS A 99 -2.18 3.68 17.70
CA LYS A 99 -1.70 3.13 18.98
C LYS A 99 -0.47 2.26 18.79
N TYR A 100 -0.61 1.22 17.97
CA TYR A 100 0.41 0.20 17.75
C TYR A 100 0.36 -0.18 16.26
N PRO A 101 1.02 0.56 15.35
CA PRO A 101 0.93 0.28 13.92
C PRO A 101 1.21 -1.19 13.67
N THR A 102 0.48 -1.83 12.76
CA THR A 102 0.76 -3.24 12.44
C THR A 102 2.12 -3.37 11.77
N LYS A 103 2.70 -4.57 11.78
CA LYS A 103 3.94 -4.85 11.06
C LYS A 103 3.83 -4.46 9.58
N GLU A 104 2.72 -4.79 8.93
CA GLU A 104 2.49 -4.44 7.52
C GLU A 104 2.38 -2.93 7.32
N GLY A 105 1.73 -2.21 8.25
CA GLY A 105 1.63 -0.75 8.20
C GLY A 105 3.00 -0.09 8.36
N TRP A 106 3.82 -0.62 9.27
CA TRP A 106 5.20 -0.19 9.46
C TRP A 106 6.06 -0.48 8.21
N GLU A 107 5.94 -1.67 7.61
CA GLU A 107 6.67 -2.03 6.37
C GLU A 107 6.30 -1.10 5.20
N ILE A 108 5.02 -0.73 5.07
CA ILE A 108 4.58 0.24 4.06
C ILE A 108 5.20 1.61 4.33
N ALA A 109 5.17 2.07 5.58
CA ALA A 109 5.73 3.36 5.97
C ALA A 109 7.25 3.41 5.79
N ALA A 110 7.96 2.31 6.07
CA ALA A 110 9.41 2.20 5.94
C ALA A 110 9.92 2.37 4.51
N ILE A 111 9.05 2.23 3.50
CA ILE A 111 9.41 2.56 2.10
C ILE A 111 9.54 4.06 1.91
N ILE A 112 8.70 4.84 2.59
CA ILE A 112 8.66 6.31 2.46
C ILE A 112 9.70 6.96 3.38
N PHE A 113 9.79 6.45 4.60
CA PHE A 113 10.56 7.04 5.68
C PHE A 113 11.68 6.08 6.08
N GLU A 114 12.90 6.39 5.69
CA GLU A 114 14.05 5.49 5.85
C GLU A 114 14.56 5.47 7.32
N ASP A 115 14.15 6.44 8.14
CA ASP A 115 14.64 6.67 9.50
C ASP A 115 13.65 6.28 10.62
N ILE A 116 12.55 5.57 10.32
CA ILE A 116 11.46 5.27 11.30
C ILE A 116 11.84 4.28 12.41
N GLY A 117 13.11 3.89 12.50
CA GLY A 117 13.60 2.94 13.49
C GLY A 117 13.25 1.49 13.16
N ASN A 118 13.13 0.64 14.18
CA ASN A 118 12.73 -0.76 14.03
C ASN A 118 11.27 -0.96 14.46
N TYR A 119 10.57 -1.90 13.83
CA TYR A 119 9.23 -2.29 14.26
C TYR A 119 9.20 -2.75 15.73
N GLN A 120 8.26 -2.21 16.51
CA GLN A 120 7.98 -2.66 17.87
C GLN A 120 6.59 -3.29 17.94
N PRO A 121 6.48 -4.58 18.29
CA PRO A 121 5.17 -5.21 18.43
C PRO A 121 4.40 -4.64 19.62
N PRO A 122 3.06 -4.67 19.59
CA PRO A 122 2.27 -4.32 20.76
C PRO A 122 2.63 -5.23 21.95
N PRO A 123 2.58 -4.72 23.19
CA PRO A 123 2.78 -5.55 24.38
C PRO A 123 1.73 -6.67 24.40
N THR A 124 2.18 -7.92 24.55
CA THR A 124 1.28 -9.06 24.77
C THR A 124 0.58 -8.89 26.11
N GLU A 125 -0.75 -8.80 26.11
CA GLU A 125 -1.52 -8.95 27.35
C GLU A 125 -1.25 -10.35 27.90
N GLU A 126 -0.63 -10.44 29.07
CA GLU A 126 -0.45 -11.70 29.79
C GLU A 126 -1.85 -12.27 30.09
N VAL A 127 -2.22 -13.34 29.40
CA VAL A 127 -3.40 -14.13 29.78
C VAL A 127 -3.08 -14.75 31.13
N PRO A 128 -3.87 -14.50 32.21
CA PRO A 128 -3.68 -15.19 33.46
C PRO A 128 -3.80 -16.69 33.17
N SER A 129 -2.73 -17.44 33.44
CA SER A 129 -2.78 -18.90 33.38
C SER A 129 -3.84 -19.35 34.39
N ASP A 130 -4.93 -19.92 33.90
CA ASP A 130 -5.95 -20.54 34.75
C ASP A 130 -5.26 -21.48 35.74
N GLU A 131 -5.36 -21.13 37.03
CA GLU A 131 -4.93 -21.98 38.13
C GLU A 131 -5.65 -23.32 38.03
N GLU A 132 -4.85 -24.39 38.14
CA GLU A 132 -5.28 -25.77 38.22
C GLU A 132 -6.45 -25.94 39.21
N SER A 133 -7.68 -26.07 38.71
CA SER A 133 -8.77 -26.65 39.50
C SER A 133 -8.54 -28.15 39.61
N SER A 134 -7.69 -28.53 40.57
CA SER A 134 -7.65 -29.87 41.14
C SER A 134 -8.31 -29.81 42.52
N GLY A 135 -9.61 -30.07 42.58
CA GLY A 135 -10.40 -30.23 43.80
C GLY A 135 -11.29 -31.44 43.71
#